data_AF-A0A4P7X2G9-F1
#
_entry.id   AF-A0A4P7X2G9-F1
#
_cell.length_a   1.000
_cell.length_b   1.000
_cell.length_c   1.000
_cell.angle_alpha   90.00
_cell.angle_beta   90.00
_cell.angle_gamma   90.00
#
_symmetry.space_group_name_H-M   'P 1'
#
loop_
_entity.id
_entity.type
_entity.pdbx_description
1 polymer ?
#
loop_
_entity_poly.entity_id
_entity_poly.type
_entity_poly.pdbx_seq_one_letter_code
_entity_poly.pdbx_strand_id
1 'polypeptide(L)'
;MAYLIILFVLFLVLIIIIGESQKNKKEKKRKKPNVSKIKDLSVGIIEIKGRLEQIETVISPLTKSNCIGYKHFKTRYNSSRSVNPTSIKGKVFTTKRNERSLNWETVSTDTECKDFYFVDNTGKIKIKGKGIAILLNNINQTDRRISNELMITENLLLQDNREYVLTGTARYNKKNELIIKKDSNELIISDSYINELHKSKLSDKINKYGLIIMLLLIVVIITFINSLLT
;
A
#
# COMPACT_ATOMS: atom_id res chain seq x y z
N MET A 1 -46.01 21.08 -1.34
CA MET A 1 -45.41 19.74 -1.60
C MET A 1 -43.97 19.82 -2.08
N ALA A 2 -43.63 20.59 -3.13
CA ALA A 2 -42.25 20.71 -3.63
C ALA A 2 -41.20 21.15 -2.56
N TYR A 3 -41.55 22.12 -1.71
CA TYR A 3 -40.67 22.59 -0.64
C TYR A 3 -40.35 21.54 0.43
N LEU A 4 -41.28 20.62 0.72
CA LEU A 4 -41.06 19.52 1.67
C LEU A 4 -40.06 18.49 1.12
N ILE A 5 -40.09 18.25 -0.19
CA ILE A 5 -39.14 17.35 -0.87
C ILE A 5 -37.74 17.96 -0.85
N ILE A 6 -37.62 19.26 -1.11
CA ILE A 6 -36.33 19.98 -1.08
C ILE A 6 -35.74 19.95 0.34
N LEU A 7 -36.55 20.21 1.37
CA LEU A 7 -36.11 20.18 2.76
C LEU A 7 -35.63 18.78 3.19
N PHE A 8 -36.33 17.73 2.75
CA PHE A 8 -35.97 16.34 3.04
C PHE A 8 -34.65 15.93 2.38
N VAL A 9 -34.42 16.34 1.13
CA VAL A 9 -33.15 16.07 0.44
C VAL A 9 -31.98 16.82 1.08
N LEU A 10 -32.17 18.10 1.43
CA LEU A 10 -31.17 18.89 2.18
C LEU A 10 -30.83 18.23 3.53
N PHE A 11 -31.84 17.73 4.24
CA PHE A 11 -31.65 17.04 5.52
C PHE A 11 -30.85 15.73 5.36
N LEU A 12 -31.13 14.93 4.33
CA LEU A 12 -30.36 13.71 4.04
C LEU A 12 -28.90 14.02 3.68
N VAL A 13 -28.66 15.07 2.88
CA VAL A 13 -27.31 15.52 2.55
C VAL A 13 -26.56 15.97 3.82
N LEU A 14 -27.23 16.69 4.72
CA LEU A 14 -26.64 17.13 5.99
C LEU A 14 -26.23 15.93 6.87
N ILE A 15 -27.07 14.91 6.97
CA ILE A 15 -26.79 13.68 7.74
C ILE A 15 -25.57 12.94 7.17
N ILE A 16 -25.45 12.85 5.85
CA ILE A 16 -24.30 12.19 5.20
C ILE A 16 -23.00 12.95 5.50
N ILE A 17 -23.01 14.29 5.40
CA ILE A 17 -21.84 15.14 5.67
C ILE A 17 -21.42 15.04 7.15
N ILE A 18 -22.37 15.09 8.08
CA ILE A 18 -22.10 15.05 9.52
C ILE A 18 -21.64 13.65 9.96
N GLY A 19 -22.24 12.59 9.41
CA GLY A 19 -21.89 11.19 9.71
C GLY A 19 -20.47 10.79 9.28
N GLU A 20 -19.89 11.52 8.32
CA GLU A 20 -18.57 11.24 7.78
C GLU A 20 -17.43 11.99 8.52
N SER A 21 -17.78 13.07 9.24
CA SER A 21 -16.84 13.87 10.04
C SER A 21 -16.34 13.13 11.30
N GLN A 22 -17.16 12.23 11.88
CA GLN A 22 -16.85 11.57 13.15
C GLN A 22 -15.97 10.31 13.04
N LYS A 23 -15.81 9.72 11.86
CA LYS A 23 -15.03 8.46 11.70
C LYS A 23 -13.58 8.64 11.28
N ASN A 24 -13.12 9.86 10.98
CA ASN A 24 -11.80 10.09 10.36
C ASN A 24 -10.76 10.77 11.29
N LYS A 25 -11.02 10.89 12.59
CA LYS A 25 -10.02 11.34 13.56
C LYS A 25 -9.15 10.17 14.02
N LYS A 26 -8.09 9.84 13.25
CA LYS A 26 -6.76 9.38 13.75
C LYS A 26 -5.76 8.90 12.69
N GLU A 27 -5.94 9.15 11.41
CA GLU A 27 -4.82 8.99 10.47
C GLU A 27 -4.10 10.33 10.33
N LYS A 28 -2.95 10.47 11.02
CA LYS A 28 -1.96 11.50 10.69
C LYS A 28 -1.66 11.35 9.20
N LYS A 29 -2.23 12.24 8.37
CA LYS A 29 -1.90 12.34 6.94
C LYS A 29 -0.42 12.68 6.83
N ARG A 30 0.45 11.67 6.79
CA ARG A 30 1.85 11.83 6.39
C ARG A 30 1.80 12.32 4.95
N LYS A 31 2.30 13.53 4.69
CA LYS A 31 2.42 14.09 3.35
C LYS A 31 3.20 13.07 2.53
N LYS A 32 2.56 12.44 1.54
CA LYS A 32 3.22 11.44 0.69
C LYS A 32 4.35 12.15 -0.04
N PRO A 33 5.59 11.68 0.04
CA PRO A 33 6.68 12.25 -0.75
C PRO A 33 6.34 12.11 -2.23
N ASN A 34 6.46 13.21 -2.99
CA ASN A 34 6.49 13.13 -4.44
C ASN A 34 7.80 12.45 -4.86
N VAL A 35 7.79 11.67 -5.95
CA VAL A 35 9.00 11.04 -6.46
C VAL A 35 10.01 12.12 -6.83
N SER A 36 11.12 12.18 -6.11
CA SER A 36 12.21 13.15 -6.31
C SER A 36 13.27 12.61 -7.28
N LYS A 37 13.99 13.50 -7.94
CA LYS A 37 15.22 13.18 -8.66
C LYS A 37 16.41 13.18 -7.69
N ILE A 38 17.39 12.31 -7.93
CA ILE A 38 18.57 12.18 -7.04
C ILE A 38 19.32 13.51 -6.90
N LYS A 39 19.50 14.26 -7.99
CA LYS A 39 20.19 15.56 -7.95
C LYS A 39 19.52 16.60 -7.04
N ASP A 40 18.21 16.46 -6.82
CA ASP A 40 17.38 17.42 -6.08
C ASP A 40 17.07 16.92 -4.65
N LEU A 41 17.77 15.87 -4.19
CA LEU A 41 17.52 15.30 -2.87
C LEU A 41 17.99 16.23 -1.75
N SER A 42 17.06 16.58 -0.88
CA SER A 42 17.33 17.22 0.40
C SER A 42 17.27 16.19 1.53
N VAL A 43 17.80 16.57 2.70
CA VAL A 43 17.65 15.80 3.95
C VAL A 43 16.16 15.65 4.28
N GLY A 44 15.74 14.45 4.70
CA GLY A 44 14.36 14.18 5.09
C GLY A 44 13.80 12.89 4.48
N ILE A 45 12.47 12.74 4.54
CA ILE A 45 11.76 11.60 3.96
C ILE A 45 11.64 11.83 2.46
N ILE A 46 12.10 10.86 1.68
CA ILE A 46 12.14 10.94 0.21
C ILE A 46 11.57 9.67 -0.39
N GLU A 47 11.05 9.79 -1.61
CA GLU A 47 10.69 8.68 -2.50
C GLU A 47 11.42 8.91 -3.82
N ILE A 48 12.14 7.91 -4.33
CA ILE A 48 12.89 7.99 -5.59
C ILE A 48 12.58 6.78 -6.45
N LYS A 49 12.65 6.96 -7.77
CA LYS A 49 12.45 5.89 -8.76
C LYS A 49 13.71 5.74 -9.61
N GLY A 50 14.15 4.51 -9.82
CA GLY A 50 15.43 4.24 -10.48
C GLY A 50 15.82 2.77 -10.45
N ARG A 51 17.06 2.48 -10.80
CA ARG A 51 17.64 1.14 -10.89
C ARG A 51 18.65 0.90 -9.78
N LEU A 52 18.99 -0.37 -9.60
CA LEU A 52 19.92 -0.80 -8.57
C LEU A 52 21.29 -1.04 -9.17
N GLU A 53 22.32 -0.65 -8.44
CA GLU A 53 23.70 -0.96 -8.76
C GLU A 53 24.36 -1.54 -7.51
N GLN A 54 24.84 -2.76 -7.65
CA GLN A 54 25.38 -3.59 -6.59
C GLN A 54 26.74 -3.08 -6.13
N ILE A 55 26.97 -3.15 -4.82
CA ILE A 55 28.30 -2.97 -4.21
C ILE A 55 28.80 -4.35 -3.75
N GLU A 56 28.00 -5.01 -2.93
CA GLU A 56 28.24 -6.34 -2.37
C GLU A 56 27.00 -7.22 -2.55
N THR A 57 27.18 -8.54 -2.40
CA THR A 57 26.11 -9.54 -2.49
C THR A 57 25.91 -10.30 -1.20
N VAL A 58 24.71 -10.86 -1.04
CA VAL A 58 24.38 -11.97 -0.16
C VAL A 58 24.00 -13.19 -1.00
N ILE A 59 24.18 -14.38 -0.42
CA ILE A 59 23.68 -15.62 -1.00
C ILE A 59 22.30 -15.88 -0.42
N SER A 60 21.30 -16.02 -1.29
CA SER A 60 19.93 -16.26 -0.87
C SER A 60 19.73 -17.65 -0.24
N PRO A 61 18.85 -17.80 0.77
CA PRO A 61 18.69 -19.07 1.49
C PRO A 61 18.08 -20.19 0.65
N LEU A 62 17.13 -19.89 -0.24
CA LEU A 62 16.36 -20.89 -1.01
C LEU A 62 17.02 -21.22 -2.35
N THR A 63 17.28 -20.22 -3.18
CA THR A 63 17.83 -20.41 -4.54
C THR A 63 19.35 -20.47 -4.58
N LYS A 64 20.05 -20.09 -3.49
CA LYS A 64 21.51 -19.97 -3.43
C LYS A 64 22.08 -18.99 -4.46
N SER A 65 21.29 -18.01 -4.86
CA SER A 65 21.68 -17.01 -5.85
C SER A 65 22.37 -15.83 -5.18
N ASN A 66 23.38 -15.26 -5.84
CA ASN A 66 23.96 -13.98 -5.42
C ASN A 66 22.97 -12.84 -5.72
N CYS A 67 22.63 -12.05 -4.71
CA CYS A 67 21.71 -10.92 -4.84
C CYS A 67 22.14 -9.76 -3.94
N ILE A 68 21.58 -8.56 -4.17
CA ILE A 68 21.79 -7.39 -3.30
C ILE A 68 21.14 -7.64 -1.93
N GLY A 69 19.97 -8.26 -1.96
CA GLY A 69 19.22 -8.63 -0.77
C GLY A 69 18.10 -9.62 -1.08
N TYR A 70 17.53 -10.21 -0.05
CA TYR A 70 16.42 -11.14 -0.15
C TYR A 70 15.39 -10.89 0.94
N LYS A 71 14.13 -11.23 0.64
CA LYS A 71 13.09 -11.47 1.65
C LYS A 71 12.67 -12.92 1.56
N HIS A 72 12.92 -13.65 2.63
CA HIS A 72 12.59 -15.06 2.77
C HIS A 72 11.47 -15.19 3.79
N PHE A 73 10.37 -15.84 3.45
CA PHE A 73 9.26 -16.00 4.37
C PHE A 73 8.59 -17.35 4.23
N LYS A 74 8.06 -17.82 5.35
CA LYS A 74 7.38 -19.11 5.47
C LYS A 74 5.91 -18.84 5.70
N THR A 75 5.06 -19.42 4.88
CA THR A 75 3.60 -19.34 5.03
C THR A 75 3.03 -20.70 5.40
N ARG A 76 2.00 -20.66 6.26
CA ARG A 76 1.20 -21.81 6.63
C ARG A 76 -0.24 -21.60 6.17
N TYR A 77 -0.79 -22.60 5.55
CA TYR A 77 -2.19 -22.66 5.19
C TYR A 77 -3.01 -23.10 6.41
N ASN A 78 -3.92 -22.24 6.84
CA ASN A 78 -4.86 -22.55 7.91
C ASN A 78 -6.25 -22.76 7.30
N SER A 79 -6.77 -23.99 7.35
CA SER A 79 -8.17 -24.27 7.02
C SER A 79 -9.06 -24.06 8.26
N SER A 80 -9.19 -22.82 8.72
CA SER A 80 -10.14 -22.50 9.79
C SER A 80 -11.56 -22.39 9.22
N ARG A 81 -12.54 -23.05 9.87
CA ARG A 81 -13.96 -22.77 9.62
C ARG A 81 -14.28 -21.42 10.24
N SER A 82 -14.55 -20.41 9.40
CA SER A 82 -15.12 -19.17 9.90
C SER A 82 -16.58 -19.44 10.30
N VAL A 83 -16.89 -19.26 11.58
CA VAL A 83 -18.28 -19.18 12.05
C VAL A 83 -18.53 -17.70 12.28
N ASN A 84 -19.40 -17.08 11.50
CA ASN A 84 -19.85 -15.71 11.75
C ASN A 84 -20.99 -15.77 12.79
N PRO A 85 -20.77 -15.43 14.07
CA PRO A 85 -21.87 -15.30 15.01
C PRO A 85 -22.71 -14.08 14.61
N THR A 86 -23.90 -14.31 14.07
CA THR A 86 -24.86 -13.23 13.86
C THR A 86 -25.69 -13.13 15.14
N SER A 87 -25.36 -12.15 15.99
CA SER A 87 -26.11 -11.89 17.22
C SER A 87 -27.23 -10.91 16.91
N ILE A 88 -28.48 -11.38 16.97
CA ILE A 88 -29.68 -10.52 16.92
C ILE A 88 -30.40 -10.70 18.26
N LYS A 89 -30.57 -9.59 19.00
CA LYS A 89 -31.32 -9.53 20.27
C LYS A 89 -30.88 -10.57 21.31
N GLY A 90 -29.57 -10.69 21.56
CA GLY A 90 -29.03 -11.52 22.65
C GLY A 90 -29.14 -13.04 22.46
N LYS A 91 -29.64 -13.52 21.30
CA LYS A 91 -29.59 -14.93 20.90
C LYS A 91 -28.53 -15.12 19.82
N VAL A 92 -27.58 -16.01 20.08
CA VAL A 92 -26.56 -16.42 19.13
C VAL A 92 -27.21 -17.37 18.11
N PHE A 93 -27.37 -16.91 16.87
CA PHE A 93 -27.79 -17.78 15.78
C PHE A 93 -26.56 -18.19 14.96
N THR A 94 -26.29 -19.49 14.90
CA THR A 94 -25.29 -20.05 13.98
C THR A 94 -25.90 -20.16 12.58
N THR A 95 -25.76 -19.11 11.77
CA THR A 95 -26.05 -19.23 10.34
C THR A 95 -24.96 -20.11 9.72
N LYS A 96 -25.29 -21.38 9.42
CA LYS A 96 -24.44 -22.28 8.61
C LYS A 96 -24.28 -21.68 7.21
N ARG A 97 -23.34 -20.75 7.05
CA ARG A 97 -22.68 -20.50 5.76
C ARG A 97 -21.26 -20.99 5.93
N ASN A 98 -21.01 -22.21 5.46
CA ASN A 98 -19.70 -22.84 5.47
C ASN A 98 -18.79 -22.14 4.44
N GLU A 99 -18.32 -20.94 4.72
CA GLU A 99 -17.16 -20.38 4.02
C GLU A 99 -15.91 -20.84 4.77
N ARG A 100 -15.19 -21.81 4.18
CA ARG A 100 -13.81 -22.05 4.59
C ARG A 100 -13.04 -20.78 4.22
N SER A 101 -12.62 -20.00 5.21
CA SER A 101 -11.68 -18.90 4.97
C SER A 101 -10.32 -19.53 4.71
N LEU A 102 -9.95 -19.63 3.43
CA LEU A 102 -8.67 -20.16 2.98
C LEU A 102 -7.60 -19.09 3.17
N ASN A 103 -6.95 -19.04 4.33
CA ASN A 103 -5.96 -18.00 4.61
C ASN A 103 -4.56 -18.60 4.79
N TRP A 104 -3.64 -18.15 3.94
CA TRP A 104 -2.21 -18.31 4.17
C TRP A 104 -1.74 -17.27 5.19
N GLU A 105 -1.08 -17.73 6.25
CA GLU A 105 -0.53 -16.89 7.30
C GLU A 105 1.00 -16.93 7.25
N THR A 106 1.66 -15.77 7.37
CA THR A 106 3.12 -15.70 7.47
C THR A 106 3.57 -16.13 8.87
N VAL A 107 4.29 -17.25 8.94
CA VAL A 107 4.82 -17.83 10.18
C VAL A 107 6.14 -17.18 10.57
N SER A 108 6.99 -16.90 9.58
CA SER A 108 8.28 -16.26 9.79
C SER A 108 8.70 -15.44 8.58
N THR A 109 9.52 -14.43 8.81
CA THR A 109 10.15 -13.62 7.77
C THR A 109 11.58 -13.33 8.18
N ASP A 110 12.50 -13.58 7.26
CA ASP A 110 13.90 -13.19 7.33
C ASP A 110 14.21 -12.27 6.15
N THR A 111 15.04 -11.25 6.38
CA THR A 111 15.38 -10.27 5.36
C THR A 111 16.79 -9.77 5.59
N GLU A 112 17.66 -10.00 4.61
CA GLU A 112 19.01 -9.47 4.58
C GLU A 112 19.22 -8.67 3.30
N CYS A 113 19.92 -7.55 3.40
CA CYS A 113 20.26 -6.71 2.26
C CYS A 113 21.56 -5.95 2.54
N LYS A 114 22.51 -6.02 1.59
CA LYS A 114 23.75 -5.25 1.65
C LYS A 114 23.52 -3.80 1.27
N ASP A 115 24.53 -2.98 1.48
CA ASP A 115 24.55 -1.64 0.91
C ASP A 115 24.61 -1.73 -0.62
N PHE A 116 23.91 -0.83 -1.29
CA PHE A 116 23.90 -0.74 -2.73
C PHE A 116 23.77 0.72 -3.16
N TYR A 117 23.91 0.97 -4.45
CA TYR A 117 23.63 2.25 -5.04
C TYR A 117 22.29 2.23 -5.76
N PHE A 118 21.58 3.35 -5.67
CA PHE A 118 20.36 3.60 -6.41
C PHE A 118 20.66 4.66 -7.46
N VAL A 119 20.28 4.40 -8.71
CA VAL A 119 20.67 5.19 -9.88
C VAL A 119 19.42 5.65 -10.60
N ASP A 120 19.34 6.95 -10.88
CA ASP A 120 18.35 7.52 -11.78
C ASP A 120 19.07 8.28 -12.91
N ASN A 121 18.32 8.99 -13.75
CA ASN A 121 18.89 9.76 -14.85
C ASN A 121 19.64 11.04 -14.43
N THR A 122 19.64 11.37 -13.14
CA THR A 122 20.25 12.59 -12.59
C THR A 122 21.42 12.33 -11.66
N GLY A 123 21.61 11.09 -11.22
CA GLY A 123 22.75 10.74 -10.39
C GLY A 123 22.64 9.37 -9.75
N LYS A 124 23.45 9.18 -8.71
CA LYS A 124 23.61 7.94 -7.97
C LYS A 124 23.71 8.26 -6.49
N ILE A 125 22.98 7.52 -5.65
CA ILE A 125 23.00 7.69 -4.19
C ILE A 125 23.18 6.36 -3.48
N LYS A 126 23.95 6.36 -2.38
CA LYS A 126 24.19 5.16 -1.58
C LYS A 126 23.03 4.88 -0.64
N ILE A 127 22.57 3.63 -0.65
CA ILE A 127 21.54 3.11 0.23
C ILE A 127 22.19 2.21 1.29
N LYS A 128 21.81 2.41 2.55
CA LYS A 128 22.16 1.51 3.65
C LYS A 128 21.10 0.42 3.76
N GLY A 129 21.40 -0.77 3.24
CA GLY A 129 20.43 -1.87 3.08
C GLY A 129 19.92 -2.46 4.40
N LYS A 130 20.62 -2.23 5.52
CA LYS A 130 20.24 -2.78 6.82
C LYS A 130 18.81 -2.39 7.22
N GLY A 131 17.95 -3.40 7.40
CA GLY A 131 16.57 -3.24 7.86
C GLY A 131 15.59 -2.74 6.82
N ILE A 132 15.96 -2.77 5.54
CA ILE A 132 15.07 -2.49 4.41
C ILE A 132 13.92 -3.49 4.34
N ALA A 133 12.72 -3.00 4.03
CA ALA A 133 11.57 -3.82 3.68
C ALA A 133 11.52 -4.01 2.16
N ILE A 134 11.62 -5.27 1.72
CA ILE A 134 11.55 -5.64 0.30
C ILE A 134 10.10 -6.04 -0.03
N LEU A 135 9.43 -5.21 -0.83
CA LEU A 135 8.04 -5.37 -1.25
C LEU A 135 7.97 -5.63 -2.76
N LEU A 136 8.44 -6.81 -3.16
CA LEU A 136 8.36 -7.31 -4.53
C LEU A 136 7.18 -8.28 -4.62
N ASN A 137 6.33 -8.11 -5.62
CA ASN A 137 5.17 -8.97 -5.86
C ASN A 137 5.42 -9.80 -7.12
N ASN A 138 5.66 -11.11 -6.98
CA ASN A 138 5.94 -12.04 -8.08
C ASN A 138 7.16 -11.68 -8.95
N ILE A 139 8.10 -10.89 -8.44
CA ILE A 139 9.33 -10.51 -9.14
C ILE A 139 10.51 -11.21 -8.50
N ASN A 140 11.28 -11.92 -9.33
CA ASN A 140 12.42 -12.75 -8.90
C ASN A 140 12.02 -13.60 -7.68
N GLN A 141 10.77 -14.10 -7.73
CA GLN A 141 10.14 -14.86 -6.67
C GLN A 141 10.34 -16.35 -6.95
N THR A 142 10.69 -17.09 -5.91
CA THR A 142 10.72 -18.55 -5.96
C THR A 142 9.90 -19.09 -4.80
N ASP A 143 8.98 -19.98 -5.14
CA ASP A 143 8.15 -20.69 -4.18
C ASP A 143 8.60 -22.15 -4.08
N ARG A 144 8.71 -22.67 -2.86
CA ARG A 144 8.93 -24.08 -2.57
C ARG A 144 7.89 -24.58 -1.59
N ARG A 145 7.07 -25.51 -2.05
CA ARG A 145 6.15 -26.24 -1.18
C ARG A 145 6.94 -27.25 -0.36
N ILE A 146 6.82 -27.14 0.96
CA ILE A 146 7.44 -28.08 1.91
C ILE A 146 6.43 -29.16 2.31
N SER A 147 5.16 -28.80 2.42
CA SER A 147 4.06 -29.75 2.63
C SER A 147 2.74 -29.19 2.06
N ASN A 148 1.65 -29.94 2.19
CA ASN A 148 0.32 -29.45 1.77
C ASN A 148 -0.07 -28.13 2.44
N GLU A 149 0.40 -27.90 3.67
CA GLU A 149 0.04 -26.73 4.47
C GLU A 149 1.17 -25.71 4.57
N LEU A 150 2.35 -25.98 4.00
CA LEU A 150 3.54 -25.19 4.27
C LEU A 150 4.28 -24.84 2.99
N MET A 151 4.49 -23.55 2.80
CA MET A 151 5.20 -22.99 1.66
C MET A 151 6.30 -22.06 2.15
N ILE A 152 7.42 -22.07 1.44
CA ILE A 152 8.50 -21.11 1.59
C ILE A 152 8.53 -20.28 0.33
N THR A 153 8.64 -18.97 0.49
CA THR A 153 8.76 -18.02 -0.60
C THR A 153 10.01 -17.18 -0.40
N GLU A 154 10.72 -16.93 -1.49
CA GLU A 154 11.90 -16.07 -1.53
C GLU A 154 11.73 -15.01 -2.64
N ASN A 155 11.93 -13.75 -2.30
CA ASN A 155 11.98 -12.63 -3.24
C ASN A 155 13.41 -12.08 -3.28
N LEU A 156 13.97 -11.94 -4.47
CA LEU A 156 15.34 -11.45 -4.67
C LEU A 156 15.39 -10.03 -5.22
N LEU A 157 16.20 -9.20 -4.57
CA LEU A 157 16.58 -7.89 -5.07
C LEU A 157 17.86 -8.04 -5.90
N LEU A 158 17.74 -7.86 -7.21
CA LEU A 158 18.82 -8.08 -8.17
C LEU A 158 19.21 -6.76 -8.84
N GLN A 159 20.48 -6.65 -9.24
CA GLN A 159 20.87 -5.66 -10.24
C GLN A 159 20.37 -6.17 -11.60
N ASP A 160 19.20 -5.69 -12.02
CA ASP A 160 18.61 -5.96 -13.32
C ASP A 160 18.17 -4.65 -14.01
N ASN A 161 17.56 -4.74 -15.19
CA ASN A 161 17.09 -3.58 -15.94
C ASN A 161 15.76 -3.01 -15.43
N ARG A 162 15.23 -3.48 -14.29
CA ARG A 162 13.95 -3.03 -13.76
C ARG A 162 14.09 -1.71 -13.00
N GLU A 163 12.99 -0.96 -12.97
CA GLU A 163 12.86 0.22 -12.13
C GLU A 163 12.12 -0.11 -10.84
N TYR A 164 12.74 0.29 -9.74
CA TYR A 164 12.20 0.18 -8.39
C TYR A 164 11.81 1.56 -7.88
N VAL A 165 10.94 1.58 -6.87
CA VAL A 165 10.67 2.76 -6.07
C VAL A 165 11.21 2.53 -4.67
N LEU A 166 11.98 3.49 -4.17
CA LEU A 166 12.57 3.46 -2.85
C LEU A 166 12.06 4.62 -2.00
N THR A 167 11.53 4.32 -0.82
CA THR A 167 11.13 5.29 0.19
C THR A 167 12.07 5.16 1.39
N GLY A 168 12.61 6.28 1.87
CA GLY A 168 13.50 6.25 3.04
C GLY A 168 13.84 7.63 3.58
N THR A 169 14.78 7.70 4.52
CA THR A 169 15.28 8.97 5.06
C THR A 169 16.67 9.29 4.50
N ALA A 170 16.79 10.40 3.77
CA ALA A 170 18.05 10.96 3.33
C ALA A 170 18.70 11.79 4.44
N ARG A 171 19.99 11.55 4.73
CA ARG A 171 20.78 12.30 5.73
C ARG A 171 22.27 12.19 5.44
N TYR A 172 23.03 13.19 5.83
CA TYR A 172 24.49 13.15 5.78
C TYR A 172 25.06 12.12 6.76
N ASN A 173 26.07 11.37 6.30
CA ASN A 173 26.85 10.47 7.15
C ASN A 173 28.00 11.22 7.86
N LYS A 174 28.82 10.49 8.63
CA LYS A 174 30.00 11.07 9.32
C LYS A 174 31.07 11.62 8.37
N LYS A 175 31.05 11.21 7.09
CA LYS A 175 31.94 11.67 6.02
C LYS A 175 31.33 12.79 5.18
N ASN A 176 30.23 13.38 5.63
CA ASN A 176 29.49 14.43 4.92
C ASN A 176 28.93 14.02 3.54
N GLU A 177 28.69 12.72 3.33
CA GLU A 177 28.05 12.20 2.12
C GLU A 177 26.54 12.01 2.38
N LEU A 178 25.70 12.43 1.43
CA LEU A 178 24.26 12.19 1.50
C LEU A 178 23.99 10.69 1.24
N ILE A 179 23.36 10.03 2.21
CA ILE A 179 22.97 8.62 2.10
C ILE A 179 21.49 8.46 2.46
N ILE A 180 20.88 7.37 1.98
CA ILE A 180 19.55 6.98 2.42
C ILE A 180 19.67 5.76 3.32
N LYS A 181 19.01 5.82 4.48
CA LYS A 181 19.02 4.72 5.46
C LYS A 181 17.69 4.61 6.18
N LYS A 182 17.50 3.48 6.85
CA LYS A 182 16.47 3.34 7.88
C LYS A 182 16.78 4.28 9.05
N ASP A 183 15.78 5.01 9.49
CA ASP A 183 15.82 5.87 10.68
C ASP A 183 14.54 5.62 11.50
N SER A 184 13.91 6.66 12.05
CA SER A 184 12.56 6.57 12.63
C SER A 184 11.48 6.17 11.61
N ASN A 185 11.75 6.36 10.31
CA ASN A 185 10.89 5.92 9.22
C ASN A 185 11.40 4.62 8.59
N GLU A 186 10.47 3.89 7.98
CA GLU A 186 10.78 2.67 7.23
C GLU A 186 11.62 2.99 5.99
N LEU A 187 12.56 2.10 5.70
CA LEU A 187 13.25 2.04 4.41
C LEU A 187 12.55 0.94 3.61
N ILE A 188 11.90 1.30 2.51
CA ILE A 188 11.07 0.39 1.71
C ILE A 188 11.56 0.44 0.28
N ILE A 189 11.68 -0.72 -0.34
CA ILE A 189 11.85 -0.85 -1.79
C ILE A 189 10.71 -1.68 -2.36
N SER A 190 10.10 -1.16 -3.42
CA SER A 190 9.00 -1.81 -4.12
C SER A 190 9.21 -1.77 -5.62
N ASP A 191 8.49 -2.65 -6.32
CA ASP A 191 8.37 -2.56 -7.77
C ASP A 191 7.56 -1.30 -8.16
N SER A 192 8.02 -0.61 -9.19
CA SER A 192 7.38 0.62 -9.69
C SER A 192 5.95 0.38 -10.17
N TYR A 193 5.68 -0.76 -10.82
CA TYR A 193 4.32 -1.11 -11.29
C TYR A 193 3.33 -1.29 -10.14
N ILE A 194 3.75 -1.97 -9.07
CA ILE A 194 2.91 -2.17 -7.86
C ILE A 194 2.67 -0.84 -7.13
N ASN A 195 3.66 0.05 -7.08
CA ASN A 195 3.48 1.36 -6.47
C ASN A 195 2.40 2.19 -7.19
N GLU A 196 2.33 2.08 -8.52
CA GLU A 196 1.29 2.74 -9.32
C GLU A 196 -0.11 2.16 -9.06
N LEU A 197 -0.23 0.83 -8.96
CA LEU A 197 -1.50 0.16 -8.61
C LEU A 197 -1.99 0.50 -7.19
N HIS A 198 -1.08 0.65 -6.24
CA HIS A 198 -1.43 1.09 -4.89
C HIS A 198 -1.84 2.57 -4.86
N LYS A 199 -1.26 3.41 -5.73
CA LYS A 199 -1.67 4.81 -5.89
C LYS A 199 -3.06 4.92 -6.54
N SER A 200 -3.38 4.10 -7.55
CA SER A 200 -4.66 4.15 -8.27
C SER A 200 -5.86 3.66 -7.43
N LYS A 201 -5.69 2.60 -6.62
CA LYS A 201 -6.77 2.12 -5.71
C LYS A 201 -7.23 3.16 -4.67
N LEU A 202 -6.42 4.20 -4.42
CA LEU A 202 -6.82 5.28 -3.52
C LEU A 202 -7.73 6.32 -4.22
N SER A 203 -7.78 6.31 -5.55
CA SER A 203 -8.64 7.16 -6.38
C SER A 203 -10.11 6.71 -6.40
N ASP A 204 -10.42 5.48 -5.99
CA ASP A 204 -11.80 4.97 -5.94
C ASP A 204 -12.70 5.69 -4.92
N LYS A 205 -12.14 6.63 -4.14
CA LYS A 205 -12.92 7.60 -3.34
C LYS A 205 -13.72 8.59 -4.19
N ILE A 206 -13.41 8.76 -5.48
CA ILE A 206 -14.13 9.68 -6.38
C ILE A 206 -15.55 9.16 -6.70
N ASN A 207 -15.76 7.84 -6.73
CA ASN A 207 -17.09 7.25 -6.91
C ASN A 207 -18.06 7.57 -5.76
N LYS A 208 -17.56 7.94 -4.58
CA LYS A 208 -18.39 8.30 -3.42
C LYS A 208 -19.03 9.69 -3.57
N TYR A 209 -18.33 10.63 -4.19
CA TYR A 209 -18.85 11.99 -4.44
C TYR A 209 -19.70 12.08 -5.71
N GLY A 210 -19.53 11.15 -6.66
CA GLY A 210 -20.36 11.07 -7.87
C GLY A 210 -21.85 10.88 -7.57
N LEU A 211 -22.19 10.08 -6.55
CA LEU A 211 -23.58 9.83 -6.16
C LEU A 211 -24.25 11.07 -5.54
N ILE A 212 -23.48 11.86 -4.78
CA ILE A 212 -23.95 13.13 -4.19
C ILE A 212 -24.20 14.18 -5.28
N ILE A 213 -23.29 14.31 -6.25
CA ILE A 213 -23.44 15.24 -7.39
C ILE A 213 -24.65 14.85 -8.24
N MET A 214 -24.86 13.55 -8.48
CA MET A 214 -26.01 13.06 -9.26
C MET A 214 -27.34 13.37 -8.57
N LEU A 215 -27.43 13.20 -7.25
CA LEU A 215 -28.62 13.59 -6.47
C LEU A 215 -28.89 15.11 -6.52
N LEU A 216 -27.85 15.95 -6.45
CA LEU A 216 -28.00 17.41 -6.57
C LEU A 216 -28.50 17.82 -7.95
N LEU A 217 -27.99 17.19 -9.02
CA LEU A 217 -28.46 17.44 -10.38
C LEU A 217 -29.94 17.07 -10.57
N ILE A 218 -30.38 15.95 -9.99
CA ILE A 218 -31.80 15.55 -10.02
C ILE A 218 -32.68 16.61 -9.36
N VAL A 219 -32.26 17.17 -8.22
CA VAL A 219 -33.01 18.24 -7.54
C VAL A 219 -33.12 19.48 -8.43
N VAL A 220 -32.03 19.92 -9.07
CA VAL A 220 -32.04 21.06 -10.00
C VAL A 220 -33.01 20.83 -11.16
N ILE A 221 -32.99 19.64 -11.77
CA ILE A 221 -33.88 19.27 -12.87
C ILE A 221 -35.36 19.33 -12.43
N ILE A 222 -35.69 18.78 -11.25
CA ILE A 222 -37.06 18.81 -10.72
C ILE A 222 -37.52 20.25 -10.45
N THR A 223 -36.64 21.11 -9.92
CA THR A 223 -36.98 22.52 -9.67
C THR A 223 -37.21 23.30 -10.97
N PHE A 224 -36.41 23.04 -12.01
CA PHE A 224 -36.54 23.68 -13.31
C PHE A 224 -37.84 23.28 -14.01
N ILE A 225 -38.18 21.98 -14.02
CA ILE A 225 -39.43 21.48 -14.60
C ILE A 225 -40.64 22.10 -13.91
N ASN A 226 -40.65 22.14 -12.56
CA ASN A 226 -41.76 22.73 -11.82
C ASN A 226 -41.94 24.22 -12.10
N SER A 227 -40.85 24.98 -12.30
CA SER A 227 -40.92 26.40 -12.66
C SER A 227 -41.43 26.66 -14.08
N LEU A 228 -41.37 25.66 -14.96
CA LEU A 228 -41.85 25.78 -16.35
C LEU A 228 -43.34 25.43 -16.49
N LEU A 229 -43.91 24.72 -15.50
CA LEU A 229 -45.28 24.22 -15.47
C LEU A 229 -46.26 25.09 -14.65
N THR A 230 -45.75 26.08 -13.92
CA THR A 230 -46.49 27.17 -13.27
C THR A 230 -46.35 28.45 -14.06
#